data_AF-A0A1Y5S7B1-F1
#
_entry.id   AF-A0A1Y5S7B1-F1
#
_cell.length_a   1.000
_cell.length_b   1.000
_cell.length_c   1.000
_cell.angle_alpha   90.00
_cell.angle_beta   90.00
_cell.angle_gamma   90.00
#
_symmetry.space_group_name_H-M   'P 1'
#
loop_
_entity.id
_entity.type
_entity.pdbx_description
1 polymer ?
#
loop_
_entity_poly.entity_id
_entity_poly.type
_entity_poly.pdbx_seq_one_letter_code
_entity_poly.pdbx_strand_id
1 'polypeptide(L)'
;MAIRLPADDALAERIVAALRALPATVRSSLFHAMAQIDRYPVLPRERVAVLNDRYDVHVVRLARGGCHAVLVCEPDGRDIVLAGITGSRPSARRAATLAAVALDVPVLDIHLDAG
;
A
#
# COMPACT_ATOMS: atom_id res chain seq x y z
N MET A 1 -13.70 -1.65 -7.11
CA MET A 1 -12.32 -1.19 -7.27
C MET A 1 -11.45 -2.33 -7.78
N ALA A 2 -10.51 -2.08 -8.69
CA ALA A 2 -9.57 -3.10 -9.15
C ALA A 2 -8.25 -3.02 -8.37
N ILE A 3 -7.57 -4.16 -8.29
CA ILE A 3 -6.26 -4.27 -7.65
C ILE A 3 -5.22 -4.29 -8.76
N ARG A 4 -4.28 -3.35 -8.71
CA ARG A 4 -3.21 -3.24 -9.68
C ARG A 4 -1.85 -3.45 -9.02
N LEU A 5 -0.96 -4.06 -9.78
CA LEU A 5 0.47 -4.04 -9.49
C LEU A 5 1.08 -2.78 -10.13
N PRO A 6 2.27 -2.34 -9.68
CA PRO A 6 3.01 -1.27 -10.33
C PRO A 6 3.22 -1.55 -11.83
N ALA A 7 3.30 -0.48 -12.63
CA ALA A 7 3.56 -0.60 -14.06
C ALA A 7 5.01 -1.05 -14.38
N ASP A 8 5.94 -0.85 -13.44
CA ASP A 8 7.29 -1.40 -13.52
C ASP A 8 7.24 -2.92 -13.31
N ASP A 9 7.50 -3.68 -14.38
CA ASP A 9 7.47 -5.15 -14.38
C ASP A 9 8.41 -5.76 -13.35
N ALA A 10 9.62 -5.22 -13.18
CA ALA A 10 10.60 -5.76 -12.23
C ALA A 10 10.12 -5.56 -10.78
N LEU A 11 9.48 -4.42 -10.50
CA LEU A 11 8.84 -4.18 -9.21
C LEU A 11 7.62 -5.08 -9.00
N ALA A 12 6.75 -5.20 -10.01
CA ALA A 12 5.58 -6.06 -9.98
C ALA A 12 5.96 -7.53 -9.71
N GLU A 13 6.96 -8.05 -10.41
CA GLU A 13 7.48 -9.40 -10.21
C GLU A 13 8.01 -9.62 -8.78
N ARG A 14 8.76 -8.64 -8.24
CA ARG A 14 9.25 -8.71 -6.85
C ARG A 14 8.11 -8.76 -5.84
N ILE A 15 7.06 -7.98 -6.06
CA ILE A 15 5.87 -7.97 -5.21
C ILE A 15 5.13 -9.29 -5.31
N VAL A 16 4.96 -9.84 -6.52
CA VAL A 16 4.33 -11.15 -6.74
C VAL A 16 5.14 -12.26 -6.07
N ALA A 17 6.47 -12.24 -6.19
CA ALA A 17 7.34 -13.20 -5.52
C ALA A 17 7.19 -13.12 -4.00
N ALA A 18 7.19 -11.90 -3.44
CA ALA A 18 6.95 -11.67 -2.00
C ALA A 18 5.57 -12.20 -1.58
N LEU A 19 4.50 -11.90 -2.33
CA LEU A 19 3.16 -12.41 -2.08
C LEU A 19 3.13 -13.94 -2.09
N ARG A 20 3.74 -14.59 -3.08
CA ARG A 20 3.76 -16.05 -3.21
C ARG A 20 4.48 -16.72 -2.04
N ALA A 21 5.52 -16.07 -1.50
CA ALA A 21 6.26 -16.55 -0.33
C ALA A 21 5.48 -16.41 0.98
N LEU A 22 4.42 -15.58 1.03
CA LEU A 22 3.61 -15.43 2.23
C LEU A 22 2.70 -16.66 2.46
N PRO A 23 2.49 -17.06 3.72
CA PRO A 23 1.49 -18.07 4.06
C PRO A 23 0.09 -17.65 3.60
N ALA A 24 -0.75 -18.62 3.25
CA ALA A 24 -2.09 -18.36 2.72
C ALA A 24 -2.94 -17.46 3.65
N THR A 25 -2.85 -17.65 4.96
CA THR A 25 -3.54 -16.84 5.97
C THR A 25 -3.11 -15.37 5.93
N VAL A 26 -1.83 -15.10 5.69
CA VAL A 26 -1.28 -13.74 5.59
C VAL A 26 -1.74 -13.08 4.29
N ARG A 27 -1.79 -13.84 3.18
CA ARG A 27 -2.37 -13.35 1.92
C ARG A 27 -3.85 -13.02 2.08
N SER A 28 -4.63 -13.84 2.78
CA SER A 28 -6.05 -13.56 3.06
C SER A 28 -6.24 -12.24 3.82
N SER A 29 -5.37 -11.93 4.79
CA SER A 29 -5.42 -10.64 5.49
C SER A 29 -5.19 -9.44 4.57
N LEU A 30 -4.31 -9.57 3.57
CA LEU A 30 -4.11 -8.52 2.57
C LEU A 30 -5.41 -8.25 1.81
N PHE A 31 -6.03 -9.29 1.25
CA PHE A 31 -7.29 -9.12 0.52
C PHE A 31 -8.39 -8.55 1.42
N HIS A 32 -8.42 -8.93 2.70
CA HIS A 32 -9.35 -8.35 3.66
C HIS A 32 -9.11 -6.85 3.88
N ALA A 33 -7.86 -6.44 4.11
CA ALA A 33 -7.51 -5.02 4.27
C ALA A 33 -7.86 -4.20 3.03
N MET A 34 -7.59 -4.73 1.84
CA MET A 34 -7.95 -4.08 0.58
C MET A 34 -9.47 -3.91 0.43
N ALA A 35 -10.26 -4.91 0.82
CA ALA A 35 -11.72 -4.82 0.82
C ALA A 35 -12.26 -3.84 1.88
N GLN A 36 -11.53 -3.64 2.99
CA GLN A 36 -11.89 -2.63 3.98
C GLN A 36 -11.61 -1.22 3.44
N ILE A 37 -10.45 -1.01 2.81
CA ILE A 37 -10.12 0.28 2.17
C ILE A 37 -11.09 0.58 1.02
N ASP A 38 -11.50 -0.42 0.23
CA ASP A 38 -12.53 -0.27 -0.82
C ASP A 38 -13.83 0.34 -0.26
N ARG A 39 -14.28 -0.15 0.91
CA ARG A 39 -15.51 0.32 1.56
C ARG A 39 -15.31 1.63 2.30
N TYR A 40 -14.13 1.84 2.85
CA TYR A 40 -13.76 2.95 3.70
C TYR A 40 -12.37 3.45 3.28
N PRO A 41 -12.28 4.25 2.21
CA PRO A 41 -10.99 4.64 1.62
C PRO A 41 -10.11 5.45 2.58
N VAL A 42 -10.70 6.08 3.60
CA VAL A 42 -9.99 6.83 4.63
C VAL A 42 -10.09 6.11 5.97
N LEU A 43 -9.39 4.98 6.12
CA LEU A 43 -9.22 4.32 7.42
C LEU A 43 -8.11 5.03 8.23
N PRO A 44 -8.41 5.76 9.33
CA PRO A 44 -7.44 6.64 9.99
C PRO A 44 -6.21 5.93 10.56
N ARG A 45 -6.33 4.65 10.93
CA ARG A 45 -5.22 3.87 11.52
C ARG A 45 -4.27 3.27 10.48
N GLU A 46 -4.75 3.15 9.25
CA GLU A 46 -4.03 2.50 8.15
C GLU A 46 -3.49 3.53 7.17
N ARG A 47 -4.22 4.62 6.93
CA ARG A 47 -3.69 5.78 6.22
C ARG A 47 -2.57 6.41 7.05
N VAL A 48 -1.43 6.61 6.41
CA VAL A 48 -0.23 7.16 7.07
C VAL A 48 0.26 8.44 6.40
N ALA A 49 -0.10 8.64 5.14
CA ALA A 49 0.26 9.83 4.40
C ALA A 49 -0.70 10.09 3.24
N VAL A 50 -0.72 11.33 2.78
CA VAL A 50 -1.22 11.73 1.46
C VAL A 50 -0.03 12.20 0.63
N LEU A 51 0.25 11.49 -0.46
CA LEU A 51 1.32 11.82 -1.41
C LEU A 51 0.79 12.80 -2.47
N ASN A 52 1.53 13.89 -2.68
CA ASN A 52 1.23 14.93 -3.68
C ASN A 52 -0.23 15.44 -3.61
N ASP A 53 -0.81 15.52 -2.41
CA ASP A 53 -2.20 15.93 -2.16
C ASP A 53 -3.28 15.13 -2.89
N ARG A 54 -2.92 13.93 -3.34
CA ARG A 54 -3.73 13.19 -4.32
C ARG A 54 -3.86 11.71 -4.01
N TYR A 55 -2.83 11.09 -3.46
CA TYR A 55 -2.78 9.65 -3.28
C TYR A 55 -2.79 9.31 -1.79
N ASP A 56 -3.86 8.69 -1.31
CA ASP A 56 -3.89 8.16 0.05
C ASP A 56 -2.97 6.94 0.14
N VAL A 57 -1.99 7.01 1.04
CA VAL A 57 -1.01 5.94 1.27
C VAL A 57 -1.36 5.23 2.57
N HIS A 58 -1.55 3.92 2.47
CA HIS A 58 -1.91 3.05 3.59
C HIS A 58 -0.81 2.06 3.91
N VAL A 59 -0.63 1.77 5.19
CA VAL A 59 0.24 0.72 5.71
C VAL A 59 -0.60 -0.25 6.53
N VAL A 60 -0.81 -1.43 5.97
CA VAL A 60 -1.68 -2.46 6.55
C VAL A 60 -0.84 -3.61 7.09
N ARG A 61 -1.18 -4.10 8.29
CA ARG A 61 -0.49 -5.25 8.90
C ARG A 61 -1.15 -6.55 8.47
N LEU A 62 -0.42 -7.42 7.78
CA LEU A 62 -0.97 -8.65 7.18
C LEU A 62 -1.05 -9.82 8.18
N ALA A 63 -0.25 -9.81 9.24
CA ALA A 63 -0.29 -10.85 10.25
C ALA A 63 0.24 -10.34 11.59
N ARG A 64 -0.07 -11.07 12.68
CA ARG A 64 0.55 -10.84 13.99
C ARG A 64 2.08 -10.99 13.99
N GLY A 65 2.67 -11.55 12.91
CA GLY A 65 4.10 -11.78 12.73
C GLY A 65 4.91 -10.68 12.03
N GLY A 66 4.40 -9.45 11.89
CA GLY A 66 5.23 -8.29 11.50
C GLY A 66 5.30 -7.94 10.00
N CYS A 67 4.63 -8.70 9.12
CA CYS A 67 4.54 -8.34 7.71
C CYS A 67 3.55 -7.19 7.48
N HIS A 68 3.94 -6.20 6.68
CA HIS A 68 3.12 -5.05 6.31
C HIS A 68 3.06 -4.91 4.80
N ALA A 69 1.92 -4.46 4.27
CA ALA A 69 1.80 -4.02 2.89
C ALA A 69 1.63 -2.51 2.83
N VAL A 70 2.22 -1.91 1.80
CA VAL A 70 1.98 -0.52 1.43
C VAL A 70 0.98 -0.54 0.27
N LEU A 71 -0.15 0.11 0.50
CA LEU A 71 -1.23 0.24 -0.48
C LEU A 71 -1.41 1.71 -0.81
N VAL A 72 -1.76 1.99 -2.05
CA VAL A 72 -2.00 3.36 -2.52
C VAL A 72 -3.33 3.41 -3.24
N CYS A 73 -4.20 4.29 -2.78
CA CYS A 73 -5.46 4.55 -3.45
C CYS A 73 -5.24 5.64 -4.51
N GLU A 74 -5.67 5.37 -5.73
CA GLU A 74 -5.76 6.42 -6.72
C GLU A 74 -6.92 7.38 -6.39
N PRO A 75 -6.79 8.67 -6.74
CA PRO A 75 -7.74 9.74 -6.37
C PRO A 75 -9.16 9.54 -6.90
N ASP A 76 -9.34 8.72 -7.94
CA ASP A 76 -10.67 8.38 -8.44
C ASP A 76 -11.36 7.31 -7.58
N GLY A 77 -10.65 6.75 -6.59
CA GLY A 77 -11.12 5.69 -5.69
C GLY A 77 -11.37 4.36 -6.39
N ARG A 78 -10.97 4.22 -7.66
CA ARG A 78 -11.30 3.03 -8.47
C ARG A 78 -10.25 1.96 -8.40
N ASP A 79 -9.04 2.31 -8.01
CA ASP A 79 -7.91 1.41 -8.00
C ASP A 79 -7.10 1.51 -6.71
N ILE A 80 -6.69 0.34 -6.22
CA ILE A 80 -5.62 0.22 -5.22
C ILE A 80 -4.41 -0.40 -5.89
N VAL A 81 -3.28 0.28 -5.75
CA VAL A 81 -1.97 -0.22 -6.15
C VAL A 81 -1.27 -0.82 -4.93
N LEU A 82 -0.84 -2.08 -5.05
CA LEU A 82 0.06 -2.68 -4.07
C LEU A 82 1.49 -2.20 -4.34
N ALA A 83 1.96 -1.25 -3.55
CA ALA A 83 3.27 -0.61 -3.74
C ALA A 83 4.44 -1.38 -3.13
N GLY A 84 4.17 -2.28 -2.18
CA GLY A 84 5.21 -3.13 -1.62
C GLY A 84 4.78 -3.96 -0.41
N ILE A 85 5.64 -4.90 -0.04
CA ILE A 85 5.50 -5.75 1.14
C ILE A 85 6.81 -5.68 1.94
N THR A 86 6.70 -5.44 3.24
CA THR A 86 7.84 -5.25 4.14
C THR A 86 7.73 -6.14 5.37
N GLY A 87 8.87 -6.53 5.95
CA GLY A 87 8.93 -7.33 7.18
C GLY A 87 8.75 -6.53 8.47
N SER A 88 8.68 -5.21 8.39
CA SER A 88 8.44 -4.27 9.50
C SER A 88 7.56 -3.13 9.04
N ARG A 89 6.92 -2.41 9.97
CA ARG A 89 6.07 -1.26 9.62
C ARG A 89 6.95 -0.14 9.06
N PRO A 90 6.82 0.24 7.77
CA PRO A 90 7.57 1.37 7.24
C PRO A 90 7.12 2.67 7.92
N SER A 91 8.03 3.63 8.03
CA SER A 91 7.66 5.00 8.36
C SER A 91 6.74 5.57 7.26
N ALA A 92 5.91 6.55 7.62
CA ALA A 92 5.00 7.18 6.67
C ALA A 92 5.74 7.77 5.45
N ARG A 93 6.89 8.41 5.66
CA ARG A 93 7.76 8.89 4.57
C ARG A 93 8.26 7.74 3.68
N ARG A 94 8.69 6.61 4.26
CA ARG A 94 9.13 5.45 3.47
C ARG A 94 7.98 4.82 2.69
N ALA A 95 6.78 4.76 3.27
CA ALA A 95 5.58 4.28 2.60
C ALA A 95 5.22 5.18 1.40
N ALA A 96 5.23 6.50 1.58
CA ALA A 96 4.99 7.46 0.50
C ALA A 96 6.04 7.38 -0.61
N THR A 97 7.32 7.13 -0.28
CA THR A 97 8.34 6.87 -1.31
C THR A 97 8.06 5.59 -2.11
N LEU A 98 7.66 4.50 -1.43
CA LEU A 98 7.29 3.26 -2.12
C LEU A 98 6.06 3.47 -3.02
N ALA A 99 5.09 4.26 -2.55
CA ALA A 99 3.91 4.65 -3.32
C ALA A 99 4.28 5.42 -4.58
N ALA A 100 5.13 6.43 -4.45
CA ALA A 100 5.62 7.24 -5.57
C ALA A 100 6.31 6.38 -6.65
N VAL A 101 7.19 5.47 -6.23
CA VAL A 101 7.85 4.53 -7.15
C VAL A 101 6.84 3.61 -7.83
N ALA A 102 5.88 3.07 -7.07
CA ALA A 102 4.87 2.16 -7.60
C ALA A 102 3.93 2.80 -8.63
N LEU A 103 3.67 4.10 -8.47
CA LEU A 103 2.83 4.88 -9.37
C LEU A 103 3.61 5.58 -10.50
N ASP A 104 4.94 5.48 -10.50
CA ASP A 104 5.82 6.26 -11.38
C ASP A 104 5.54 7.77 -11.34
N VAL A 105 5.43 8.31 -10.13
CA VAL A 105 5.23 9.75 -9.89
C VAL A 105 6.37 10.32 -9.02
N PRO A 106 6.78 11.58 -9.23
CA PRO A 106 7.75 12.22 -8.36
C PRO A 106 7.17 12.45 -6.95
N VAL A 107 8.03 12.46 -5.92
CA VAL A 107 7.65 12.90 -4.58
C VAL A 107 7.80 14.43 -4.51
N LEU A 108 6.67 15.14 -4.58
CA LEU A 108 6.63 16.61 -4.47
C LEU A 108 6.27 17.04 -3.06
N ASP A 109 5.26 16.39 -2.48
CA ASP A 109 4.81 16.66 -1.12
C ASP A 109 4.33 15.39 -0.41
N ILE A 110 4.45 15.36 0.92
CA ILE A 110 3.98 14.27 1.78
C ILE A 110 3.33 14.88 3.02
N HIS A 111 1.99 14.87 3.04
CA HIS A 111 1.23 15.16 4.25
C HIS A 111 1.16 13.91 5.12
N LEU A 112 1.69 13.97 6.33
CA LEU A 112 1.66 12.86 7.27
C LEU A 112 0.40 12.94 8.11
N ASP A 113 -0.33 11.83 8.24
CA ASP A 113 -1.40 11.76 9.23
C ASP A 113 -0.75 11.77 10.62
N ALA A 114 -1.21 12.67 11.49
CA ALA A 114 -0.90 12.66 12.90
C ALA A 114 -1.59 11.44 13.53
N GLY A 115 -0.88 10.31 13.54
CA GLY A 115 -1.34 9.06 14.14
C GLY A 115 -1.65 9.17 15.63
#